data_AF-A0A842T334-F1
#
_entry.id   AF-A0A842T334-F1
#
_cell.length_a   1.000
_cell.length_b   1.000
_cell.length_c   1.000
_cell.angle_alpha   90.00
_cell.angle_beta   90.00
_cell.angle_gamma   90.00
#
_symmetry.space_group_name_H-M   'P 1'
#
loop_
_entity.id
_entity.type
_entity.pdbx_description
1 polymer ?
#
loop_
_entity_poly.entity_id
_entity_poly.type
_entity_poly.pdbx_seq_one_letter_code
_entity_poly.pdbx_strand_id
1 'polypeptide(L)'
;MVKAEHIDASEPIDLKRFYRKFLKIITFVIVSTIKITAVILILIANYFNYHDPVNTVISVVTPMIIVATMPYIVIILAYFDEKRRLEKNPKFKCPQCGNQNRSKAKFCENCGKKISFVEESDT
;
A
#
# COMPACT_ATOMS: atom_id res chain seq x y z
N MET A 1 -20.87 -26.43 -31.50
CA MET A 1 -19.48 -26.50 -31.01
C MET A 1 -18.98 -25.08 -30.78
N VAL A 2 -19.25 -24.49 -29.61
CA VAL A 2 -18.77 -23.15 -29.26
C VAL A 2 -17.51 -23.33 -28.44
N LYS A 3 -16.43 -22.76 -28.94
CA LYS A 3 -15.07 -22.82 -28.39
C LYS A 3 -15.10 -22.19 -27.00
N ALA A 4 -14.73 -22.96 -25.97
CA ALA A 4 -14.55 -22.45 -24.62
C ALA A 4 -13.33 -21.51 -24.64
N GLU A 5 -13.58 -20.21 -24.58
CA GLU A 5 -12.54 -19.22 -24.36
C GLU A 5 -12.25 -19.21 -22.86
N HIS A 6 -11.01 -19.56 -22.53
CA HIS A 6 -10.46 -19.55 -21.18
C HIS A 6 -10.62 -18.15 -20.59
N ILE A 7 -11.59 -17.97 -19.69
CA ILE A 7 -11.60 -16.80 -18.81
C ILE A 7 -10.67 -17.16 -17.66
N ASP A 8 -9.49 -16.54 -17.71
CA ASP A 8 -8.40 -16.70 -16.79
C ASP A 8 -8.87 -16.72 -15.34
N ALA A 9 -8.48 -17.80 -14.64
CA ALA A 9 -8.47 -17.83 -13.20
C ALA A 9 -7.84 -16.52 -12.71
N SER A 10 -8.58 -15.75 -11.92
CA SER A 10 -8.06 -14.54 -11.28
C SER A 10 -6.76 -14.93 -10.58
N GLU A 11 -5.66 -14.52 -11.21
CA GLU A 11 -4.30 -14.86 -10.83
C GLU A 11 -4.19 -14.62 -9.30
N PRO A 12 -3.81 -15.64 -8.49
CA PRO A 12 -3.73 -15.47 -7.05
C PRO A 12 -2.85 -14.25 -6.83
N ILE A 13 -3.37 -13.23 -6.11
CA ILE A 13 -2.66 -11.99 -5.79
C ILE A 13 -1.23 -12.40 -5.49
N ASP A 14 -0.31 -12.08 -6.40
CA ASP A 14 1.03 -12.64 -6.44
C ASP A 14 1.76 -12.15 -5.19
N LEU A 15 1.57 -12.89 -4.09
CA LEU A 15 2.03 -12.54 -2.75
C LEU A 15 3.54 -12.43 -2.75
N LYS A 16 4.21 -13.19 -3.64
CA LYS A 16 5.65 -13.08 -3.89
C LYS A 16 6.01 -11.76 -4.59
N ARG A 17 5.18 -11.25 -5.50
CA ARG A 17 5.34 -9.92 -6.12
C ARG A 17 5.03 -8.79 -5.14
N PHE A 18 4.00 -8.93 -4.30
CA PHE A 18 3.72 -7.99 -3.22
C PHE A 18 4.86 -7.94 -2.21
N TYR A 19 5.29 -9.10 -1.71
CA TYR A 19 6.39 -9.23 -0.77
C TYR A 19 7.72 -8.75 -1.35
N ARG A 20 8.01 -9.01 -2.64
CA ARG A 20 9.21 -8.44 -3.31
C ARG A 20 9.17 -6.92 -3.38
N LYS A 21 8.01 -6.33 -3.64
CA LYS A 21 7.86 -4.86 -3.61
C LYS A 21 8.04 -4.32 -2.20
N PHE A 22 7.44 -4.97 -1.22
CA PHE A 22 7.56 -4.62 0.20
C PHE A 22 9.00 -4.73 0.72
N LEU A 23 9.70 -5.81 0.37
CA LEU A 23 11.11 -6.03 0.73
C LEU A 23 12.01 -4.96 0.13
N LYS A 24 11.78 -4.55 -1.13
CA LYS A 24 12.52 -3.45 -1.75
C LYS A 24 12.32 -2.13 -1.02
N ILE A 25 11.10 -1.85 -0.55
CA ILE A 25 10.80 -0.66 0.25
C ILE A 25 11.55 -0.74 1.60
N ILE A 26 11.51 -1.90 2.28
CA ILE A 26 12.25 -2.10 3.53
C ILE A 26 13.75 -1.89 3.34
N THR A 27 14.36 -2.51 2.32
CA THR A 27 15.78 -2.35 2.02
C THR A 27 16.11 -0.89 1.71
N PHE A 28 15.25 -0.20 0.95
CA PHE A 28 15.41 1.22 0.67
C PHE A 28 15.38 2.07 1.95
N VAL A 29 14.43 1.80 2.85
CA VAL A 29 14.32 2.48 4.15
C VAL A 29 15.57 2.25 4.99
N ILE A 30 16.03 0.99 5.11
CA ILE A 30 17.24 0.64 5.89
C ILE A 30 18.49 1.31 5.32
N VAL A 31 18.70 1.27 4.00
CA VAL A 31 19.86 1.91 3.38
C VAL A 31 19.80 3.43 3.56
N SER A 32 18.59 4.00 3.47
CA SER A 32 18.39 5.43 3.69
C SER A 32 18.66 5.83 5.14
N THR A 33 18.19 5.05 6.12
CA THR A 33 18.46 5.33 7.54
C THR A 33 19.95 5.28 7.83
N ILE A 34 20.68 4.26 7.35
CA ILE A 34 22.14 4.15 7.51
C ILE A 34 22.86 5.37 6.94
N LYS A 35 22.50 5.81 5.73
CA LYS A 35 23.09 7.00 5.10
C LYS A 35 22.81 8.26 5.92
N ILE A 36 21.59 8.41 6.41
CA ILE A 36 21.18 9.51 7.29
C ILE A 36 22.00 9.48 8.58
N THR A 37 22.18 8.32 9.21
CA THR A 37 22.97 8.18 10.45
C THR A 37 24.43 8.57 10.20
N ALA A 38 25.01 8.17 9.07
CA ALA A 38 26.38 8.55 8.69
C ALA A 38 26.52 10.07 8.51
N VAL A 39 25.56 10.71 7.84
CA VAL A 39 25.54 12.17 7.69
C VAL A 39 25.43 12.87 9.05
N ILE A 40 24.56 12.37 9.95
CA ILE A 40 24.43 12.91 11.31
C ILE A 40 25.75 12.83 12.07
N LEU A 41 26.45 11.70 12.02
CA LEU A 41 27.74 11.54 12.69
C LEU A 41 28.80 12.52 12.17
N ILE A 42 28.84 12.75 10.85
CA ILE A 42 29.73 13.73 10.23
C ILE A 42 29.39 15.15 10.70
N LEU A 43 28.10 15.49 10.76
CA LEU A 43 27.65 16.79 11.22
C LEU A 43 27.94 17.02 12.70
N ILE A 44 27.79 16.00 13.55
CA ILE A 44 28.17 16.06 14.97
C ILE A 44 29.67 16.29 15.13
N ALA A 45 30.50 15.56 14.37
CA ALA A 45 31.95 15.75 14.38
C ALA A 45 32.36 17.16 13.92
N ASN A 46 31.64 17.72 12.93
CA ASN A 46 31.85 19.09 12.46
C ASN A 46 31.33 20.13 13.46
N TYR A 47 30.21 19.85 14.14
CA TYR A 47 29.58 20.69 15.15
C TYR A 47 30.44 20.86 16.41
N PHE A 48 31.06 19.78 16.91
CA PHE A 48 32.01 19.90 18.01
C PHE A 48 33.23 20.78 17.67
N ASN A 49 33.50 21.01 16.38
CA ASN A 49 34.52 21.94 15.90
C ASN A 49 33.97 23.36 15.60
N TYR A 50 32.66 23.57 15.55
CA TYR A 50 32.03 24.79 15.00
C TYR A 50 31.01 25.41 15.98
N HIS A 51 31.47 26.44 16.67
CA HIS A 51 30.74 27.47 17.39
C HIS A 51 29.23 27.66 17.01
N ASP A 52 28.38 27.70 18.04
CA ASP A 52 26.97 28.14 18.10
C ASP A 52 25.81 27.11 17.83
N PRO A 53 25.15 26.57 18.90
CA PRO A 53 24.19 25.45 18.85
C PRO A 53 22.89 25.66 18.07
N VAL A 54 22.29 26.84 18.19
CA VAL A 54 20.84 26.99 17.93
C VAL A 54 20.51 26.98 16.43
N ASN A 55 21.30 27.70 15.63
CA ASN A 55 21.11 27.77 14.18
C ASN A 55 21.51 26.47 13.47
N THR A 56 22.43 25.71 14.06
CA THR A 56 22.84 24.40 13.56
C THR A 56 21.71 23.38 13.72
N VAL A 57 21.01 23.40 14.86
CA VAL A 57 19.85 22.53 15.10
C VAL A 57 18.74 22.81 14.09
N ILE A 58 18.40 24.08 13.84
CA ILE A 58 17.31 24.44 12.91
C ILE A 58 17.66 24.05 11.46
N SER A 59 18.89 24.29 11.01
CA SER A 59 19.29 24.02 9.62
C SER A 59 19.46 22.54 9.29
N VAL A 60 19.78 21.69 10.28
CA VAL A 60 20.03 20.25 10.07
C VAL A 60 18.83 19.38 10.44
N VAL A 61 18.21 19.65 11.60
CA VAL A 61 17.19 18.74 12.16
C VAL A 61 15.86 18.89 11.45
N THR A 62 15.47 20.12 11.10
CA THR A 62 14.20 20.42 10.40
C THR A 62 14.06 19.66 9.06
N PRO A 63 15.03 19.72 8.12
CA PRO A 63 14.91 18.98 6.86
C PRO A 63 14.96 17.46 7.05
N MET A 64 15.68 16.95 8.07
CA MET A 64 15.69 15.51 8.36
C MET A 64 14.33 14.98 8.81
N ILE A 65 13.63 15.73 9.66
CA ILE A 65 12.27 15.35 10.11
C ILE A 65 11.31 15.37 8.92
N ILE A 66 11.38 16.39 8.06
CA ILE A 66 10.54 16.47 6.85
C ILE A 66 10.81 15.27 5.93
N VAL A 67 12.08 14.98 5.61
CA VAL A 67 12.44 13.85 4.74
C VAL A 67 12.01 12.51 5.34
N ALA A 68 12.13 12.35 6.66
CA ALA A 68 11.71 11.13 7.36
C ALA A 68 10.17 10.96 7.40
N THR A 69 9.40 12.05 7.45
CA THR A 69 7.94 12.03 7.61
C THR A 69 7.17 12.08 6.28
N MET A 70 7.73 12.68 5.23
CA MET A 70 7.14 12.72 3.88
C MET A 70 6.70 11.36 3.32
N PRO A 71 7.47 10.25 3.44
CA PRO A 71 7.02 8.95 2.93
C PRO A 71 5.81 8.39 3.70
N TYR A 72 5.68 8.70 5.00
CA TYR A 72 4.53 8.25 5.80
C TYR A 72 3.23 8.84 5.27
N ILE A 73 3.23 10.11 4.85
CA ILE A 73 2.03 10.76 4.27
C ILE A 73 1.59 10.04 3.00
N VAL A 74 2.51 9.69 2.10
CA VAL A 74 2.19 8.96 0.87
C VAL A 74 1.62 7.58 1.17
N ILE A 75 2.19 6.86 2.14
CA ILE A 75 1.68 5.55 2.58
C ILE A 75 0.27 5.67 3.15
N ILE A 76 0.02 6.67 3.99
CA ILE A 76 -1.29 6.93 4.59
C ILE A 76 -2.31 7.25 3.50
N LEU A 77 -1.97 8.11 2.54
CA LEU A 77 -2.86 8.44 1.41
C LEU A 77 -3.15 7.22 0.53
N ALA A 78 -2.13 6.40 0.23
CA ALA A 78 -2.29 5.18 -0.55
C ALA A 78 -3.20 4.17 0.15
N TYR A 79 -3.03 4.00 1.47
CA TYR A 79 -3.86 3.15 2.31
C TYR A 79 -5.33 3.59 2.28
N PHE A 80 -5.60 4.89 2.45
CA PHE A 80 -6.97 5.41 2.38
C PHE A 80 -7.60 5.26 1.00
N ASP A 81 -6.82 5.39 -0.08
CA ASP A 81 -7.34 5.17 -1.43
C ASP A 81 -7.73 3.71 -1.67
N GLU A 82 -6.90 2.77 -1.22
CA GLU A 82 -7.20 1.34 -1.31
C GLU A 82 -8.46 0.99 -0.50
N LYS A 83 -8.57 1.48 0.74
CA LYS A 83 -9.77 1.26 1.57
C LYS A 83 -11.05 1.77 0.88
N ARG A 84 -11.05 3.00 0.36
CA ARG A 84 -12.20 3.57 -0.36
C ARG A 84 -12.58 2.77 -1.61
N ARG A 85 -11.60 2.22 -2.33
CA ARG A 85 -11.86 1.36 -3.50
C ARG A 85 -12.54 0.06 -3.12
N LEU A 86 -12.16 -0.55 -1.99
CA LEU A 86 -12.77 -1.77 -1.47
C LEU A 86 -14.21 -1.55 -1.01
N GLU A 87 -14.46 -0.46 -0.27
CA GLU A 87 -15.82 -0.08 0.16
C GLU A 87 -16.75 0.20 -1.03
N LYS A 88 -16.25 0.85 -2.09
CA LYS A 88 -17.04 1.16 -3.28
C LYS A 88 -17.34 -0.07 -4.16
N ASN A 89 -16.48 -1.08 -4.14
CA ASN A 89 -16.61 -2.28 -4.97
C ASN A 89 -16.32 -3.57 -4.16
N PRO A 90 -17.19 -3.94 -3.21
CA PRO A 90 -17.02 -5.20 -2.50
C PRO A 90 -16.99 -6.38 -3.46
N LYS A 91 -16.23 -7.42 -3.13
CA LYS A 91 -16.27 -8.70 -3.85
C LYS A 91 -17.10 -9.66 -3.04
N PHE A 92 -17.99 -10.41 -3.69
CA PHE A 92 -18.78 -11.45 -3.02
C PHE A 92 -18.62 -12.78 -3.74
N LYS A 93 -18.82 -13.87 -3.01
CA LYS A 93 -18.79 -15.23 -3.59
C LYS A 93 -20.19 -15.66 -3.99
N CYS A 94 -20.31 -16.23 -5.17
CA CYS A 94 -21.55 -16.83 -5.63
C CYS A 94 -21.88 -18.05 -4.74
N PRO A 95 -23.08 -18.12 -4.13
CA PRO A 95 -23.45 -19.28 -3.29
C PRO A 95 -23.69 -20.56 -4.10
N GLN A 96 -23.82 -20.46 -5.43
CA GLN A 96 -24.16 -21.58 -6.30
C GLN A 96 -22.93 -22.26 -6.93
N CYS A 97 -21.86 -21.50 -7.20
CA CYS A 97 -20.65 -22.05 -7.84
C CYS A 97 -19.34 -21.61 -7.18
N GLY A 98 -19.39 -20.75 -6.15
CA GLY A 98 -18.20 -20.26 -5.44
C GLY A 98 -17.43 -19.13 -6.14
N ASN A 99 -17.79 -18.74 -7.36
CA ASN A 99 -17.07 -17.69 -8.11
C ASN A 99 -17.10 -16.33 -7.40
N GLN A 100 -15.99 -15.60 -7.39
CA GLN A 100 -15.96 -14.21 -6.92
C GLN A 100 -16.55 -13.28 -7.99
N ASN A 101 -17.62 -12.56 -7.65
CA ASN A 101 -18.23 -11.55 -8.52
C ASN A 101 -18.09 -10.16 -7.87
N ARG A 102 -18.20 -9.10 -8.69
CA ARG A 102 -18.20 -7.70 -8.24
C ARG A 102 -19.53 -7.37 -7.56
N SER A 103 -19.53 -6.56 -6.50
CA SER A 103 -20.71 -6.16 -5.70
C SER A 103 -21.96 -5.68 -6.44
N LYS A 104 -21.85 -5.27 -7.70
CA LYS A 104 -22.99 -4.81 -8.51
C LYS A 104 -23.41 -5.80 -9.60
N ALA A 105 -22.83 -7.00 -9.62
CA ALA A 105 -23.15 -8.05 -10.58
C ALA A 105 -24.54 -8.63 -10.33
N LYS A 106 -25.49 -8.36 -11.22
CA LYS A 106 -26.86 -8.92 -11.14
C LYS A 106 -26.90 -10.43 -11.38
N PHE A 107 -25.92 -10.95 -12.11
CA PHE A 107 -25.78 -12.35 -12.50
C PHE A 107 -24.33 -12.79 -12.30
N CYS A 108 -24.13 -14.08 -12.07
CA CYS A 108 -22.79 -14.62 -11.92
C CYS A 108 -22.09 -14.69 -13.27
N GLU A 109 -20.88 -14.13 -13.34
CA GLU A 109 -20.04 -14.13 -14.55
C GLU A 109 -19.60 -15.57 -14.94
N ASN A 110 -19.67 -16.52 -14.02
CA ASN A 110 -19.29 -17.92 -14.26
C ASN A 110 -20.50 -18.84 -14.54
N CYS A 111 -21.54 -18.81 -13.69
CA CYS A 111 -22.66 -19.76 -13.81
C CYS A 111 -23.97 -19.15 -14.33
N GLY A 112 -24.02 -17.84 -14.60
CA GLY A 112 -25.20 -17.14 -15.12
C GLY A 112 -26.37 -16.99 -14.14
N LYS A 113 -26.31 -17.62 -12.95
CA LYS A 113 -27.40 -17.53 -11.95
C LYS A 113 -27.50 -16.11 -11.40
N LYS A 114 -28.74 -15.67 -11.17
CA LYS A 114 -29.04 -14.37 -10.54
C LYS A 114 -28.46 -14.34 -9.13
N ILE A 115 -27.88 -13.20 -8.77
CA ILE A 115 -27.32 -12.98 -7.44
C ILE A 115 -28.35 -12.17 -6.66
N SER A 116 -28.86 -12.75 -5.58
CA SER A 116 -29.66 -12.02 -4.59
C SER A 116 -28.68 -11.33 -3.63
N PHE A 117 -28.58 -10.01 -3.74
CA PHE A 117 -27.91 -9.19 -2.74
C PHE A 117 -28.77 -9.19 -1.49
N VAL A 118 -28.27 -9.76 -0.40
CA VAL A 118 -28.79 -9.43 0.92
C VAL A 118 -28.07 -8.13 1.27
N GLU A 119 -28.78 -7.01 1.14
CA GLU A 119 -28.32 -5.74 1.68
C GLU A 119 -28.37 -5.88 3.20
N GLU A 120 -27.23 -6.18 3.80
CA GLU A 120 -27.05 -6.01 5.24
C GLU A 120 -26.78 -4.52 5.44
N SER A 121 -27.88 -3.75 5.49
CA SER A 121 -27.88 -2.35 5.86
C SER A 121 -27.50 -2.27 7.33
N ASP A 122 -26.36 -1.63 7.59
CA ASP A 122 -25.81 -1.32 8.89
C ASP A 122 -26.90 -0.98 9.92
N THR A 123 -26.95 -1.75 11.02
CA THR A 123 -27.61 -1.38 12.28
C THR A 123 -26.58 -0.78 13.22
#